data_AF-A0A6I9Q2T5-F1
#
_entry.id   AF-A0A6I9Q2T5-F1
#
_cell.length_a   1.000
_cell.length_b   1.000
_cell.length_c   1.000
_cell.angle_alpha   90.00
_cell.angle_beta   90.00
_cell.angle_gamma   90.00
#
_symmetry.space_group_name_H-M   'P 1'
#
loop_
_entity.id
_entity.type
_entity.pdbx_description
1 polymer ?
#
loop_
_entity_poly.entity_id
_entity_poly.type
_entity_poly.pdbx_seq_one_letter_code
_entity_poly.pdbx_strand_id
1 'polypeptide(L)'
;MSEWKQRCESEWNLQGAPMPGSLDWKSVFDARPLGRNLLKNPSPHGLSKDTPPPDPDLPEFPTHGPPRFQPDGDFSDWTTSLEVLPYDMSGIPEGAVVCELPQCSWFTMEQVVDLKAEGLWDELLDEFQPEILIQDWYEESQLHASIYQLQVKLLGADKSTVISEHSVNPSEDLSNYSHNWKEVSHVFSGYGPGVRYVHFQHRLKSQFMMEFYTTLFTGSSVMVRPTKTSS
;
A
#
# COMPACT_ATOMS: atom_id res chain seq x y z
N MET A 1 -12.65 -14.97 35.39
CA MET A 1 -12.19 -14.66 34.02
C MET A 1 -13.42 -14.23 33.23
N SER A 2 -13.38 -13.11 32.50
CA SER A 2 -14.56 -12.62 31.74
C SER A 2 -14.92 -13.60 30.62
N GLU A 3 -16.21 -13.91 30.40
CA GLU A 3 -16.70 -14.78 29.31
C GLU A 3 -16.22 -14.30 27.94
N TRP A 4 -16.21 -12.98 27.73
CA TRP A 4 -15.73 -12.34 26.49
C TRP A 4 -14.25 -12.57 26.23
N LYS A 5 -13.44 -12.59 27.30
CA LYS A 5 -12.00 -12.88 27.22
C LYS A 5 -11.75 -14.28 26.66
N GLN A 6 -12.50 -15.28 27.14
CA GLN A 6 -12.39 -16.67 26.66
C GLN A 6 -12.86 -16.82 25.22
N ARG A 7 -13.92 -16.09 24.82
CA ARG A 7 -14.38 -16.07 23.42
C ARG A 7 -13.33 -15.48 22.48
N CYS A 8 -12.69 -14.36 22.84
CA CYS A 8 -11.60 -13.79 22.04
C CYS A 8 -10.43 -14.77 21.88
N GLU A 9 -10.01 -15.46 22.96
CA GLU A 9 -8.94 -16.45 22.91
C GLU A 9 -9.27 -17.61 21.96
N SER A 10 -10.50 -18.13 22.04
CA SER A 10 -10.91 -19.28 21.22
C SER A 10 -11.18 -18.92 19.77
N GLU A 11 -11.85 -17.79 19.50
CA GLU A 11 -12.24 -17.41 18.15
C GLU A 11 -11.09 -16.81 17.34
N TRP A 12 -10.18 -16.11 18.01
CA TRP A 12 -9.05 -15.46 17.35
C TRP A 12 -7.74 -16.22 17.52
N ASN A 13 -7.74 -17.44 18.08
CA ASN A 13 -6.52 -18.24 18.32
C ASN A 13 -5.41 -17.48 19.08
N LEU A 14 -5.78 -16.53 19.96
CA LEU A 14 -4.83 -15.74 20.76
C LEU A 14 -4.39 -16.48 22.04
N GLN A 15 -4.19 -17.79 21.96
CA GLN A 15 -3.83 -18.60 23.13
C GLN A 15 -2.46 -18.15 23.67
N GLY A 16 -2.45 -17.69 24.93
CA GLY A 16 -1.24 -17.17 25.58
C GLY A 16 -0.93 -15.71 25.28
N ALA A 17 -1.77 -14.99 24.51
CA ALA A 17 -1.61 -13.55 24.35
C ALA A 17 -1.88 -12.83 25.69
N PRO A 18 -1.03 -11.89 26.10
CA PRO A 18 -1.24 -11.13 27.32
C PRO A 18 -2.44 -10.22 27.13
N MET A 19 -3.34 -10.29 28.09
CA MET A 19 -4.64 -9.64 28.03
C MET A 19 -4.86 -8.76 29.25
N PRO A 20 -4.95 -7.43 29.07
CA PRO A 20 -5.16 -6.47 30.14
C PRO A 20 -6.43 -6.73 30.95
N GLY A 21 -6.34 -6.54 32.26
CA GLY A 21 -7.50 -6.59 33.15
C GLY A 21 -8.40 -5.35 33.05
N SER A 22 -7.89 -4.25 32.50
CA SER A 22 -8.56 -2.94 32.40
C SER A 22 -9.36 -2.74 31.11
N LEU A 23 -9.17 -3.60 30.09
CA LEU A 23 -9.87 -3.48 28.81
C LEU A 23 -11.28 -4.04 28.88
N ASP A 24 -12.21 -3.36 28.20
CA ASP A 24 -13.54 -3.90 27.93
C ASP A 24 -13.46 -4.88 26.76
N TRP A 25 -13.32 -6.17 27.09
CA TRP A 25 -13.25 -7.26 26.13
C TRP A 25 -14.47 -7.36 25.22
N LYS A 26 -15.63 -6.84 25.64
CA LYS A 26 -16.81 -6.79 24.78
C LYS A 26 -16.60 -5.79 23.64
N SER A 27 -16.16 -4.57 23.94
CA SER A 27 -15.85 -3.56 22.92
C SER A 27 -14.75 -4.00 21.96
N VAL A 28 -13.69 -4.66 22.46
CA VAL A 28 -12.63 -5.22 21.60
C VAL A 28 -13.19 -6.30 20.66
N PHE A 29 -14.01 -7.21 21.19
CA PHE A 29 -14.66 -8.25 20.40
C PHE A 29 -15.56 -7.68 19.30
N ASP A 30 -16.36 -6.66 19.65
CA ASP A 30 -17.24 -5.97 18.71
C ASP A 30 -16.45 -5.23 17.60
N ALA A 31 -15.28 -4.67 17.93
CA ALA A 31 -14.41 -3.97 16.98
C ALA A 31 -13.72 -4.89 15.95
N ARG A 32 -13.63 -6.20 16.23
CA ARG A 32 -12.97 -7.21 15.38
C ARG A 32 -11.66 -6.69 14.74
N PRO A 33 -10.65 -6.32 15.55
CA PRO A 33 -9.41 -5.69 15.06
C PRO A 33 -8.54 -6.61 14.18
N LEU A 34 -8.75 -7.92 14.27
CA LEU A 34 -7.91 -8.93 13.61
C LEU A 34 -8.57 -9.47 12.34
N GLY A 35 -7.77 -9.75 11.32
CA GLY A 35 -8.23 -10.40 10.08
C GLY A 35 -9.08 -9.54 9.16
N ARG A 36 -9.13 -8.21 9.36
CA ARG A 36 -9.74 -7.23 8.44
C ARG A 36 -8.69 -6.27 7.89
N ASN A 37 -8.98 -5.69 6.73
CA ASN A 37 -8.16 -4.62 6.18
C ASN A 37 -8.28 -3.35 7.03
N LEU A 38 -7.14 -2.79 7.42
CA LEU A 38 -7.03 -1.56 8.20
C LEU A 38 -6.81 -0.32 7.33
N LEU A 39 -6.48 -0.48 6.04
CA LEU A 39 -6.49 0.63 5.09
C LEU A 39 -7.92 1.00 4.72
N LYS A 40 -8.18 2.30 4.64
CA LYS A 40 -9.44 2.83 4.11
C LYS A 40 -9.32 3.00 2.60
N ASN A 41 -10.43 2.83 1.89
CA ASN A 41 -10.49 2.97 0.44
C ASN A 41 -9.32 2.26 -0.30
N PRO A 42 -9.19 0.93 -0.18
CA PRO A 42 -8.07 0.17 -0.74
C PRO A 42 -8.06 0.06 -2.27
N SER A 43 -9.13 0.50 -2.93
CA SER A 43 -9.33 0.43 -4.38
C SER A 43 -10.00 1.71 -4.89
N PRO A 44 -9.31 2.86 -4.88
CA PRO A 44 -9.87 4.17 -5.22
C PRO A 44 -10.32 4.32 -6.68
N HIS A 45 -9.83 3.44 -7.56
CA HIS A 45 -10.24 3.33 -8.95
C HIS A 45 -11.46 2.41 -9.15
N GLY A 46 -11.98 1.78 -8.10
CA GLY A 46 -13.08 0.80 -8.18
C GLY A 46 -12.70 -0.53 -8.84
N LEU A 47 -11.40 -0.80 -9.01
CA LEU A 47 -10.88 -2.00 -9.66
C LEU A 47 -10.75 -3.17 -8.68
N SER A 48 -10.72 -4.40 -9.20
CA SER A 48 -10.44 -5.61 -8.42
C SER A 48 -9.27 -6.38 -9.00
N LYS A 49 -8.42 -6.92 -8.13
CA LYS A 49 -7.32 -7.84 -8.49
C LYS A 49 -7.82 -9.17 -9.08
N ASP A 50 -9.08 -9.52 -8.82
CA ASP A 50 -9.67 -10.79 -9.28
C ASP A 50 -10.22 -10.70 -10.71
N THR A 51 -10.19 -9.50 -11.30
CA THR A 51 -10.50 -9.22 -12.70
C THR A 51 -9.27 -8.65 -13.39
N PRO A 52 -9.04 -8.90 -14.69
CA PRO A 52 -7.92 -8.29 -15.42
C PRO A 52 -7.91 -6.76 -15.31
N PRO A 53 -6.73 -6.11 -15.41
CA PRO A 53 -6.66 -4.65 -15.55
C PRO A 53 -7.52 -4.17 -16.73
N PRO A 54 -8.18 -3.00 -16.61
CA PRO A 54 -8.95 -2.45 -17.71
C PRO A 54 -8.00 -2.04 -18.85
N ASP A 55 -8.47 -2.18 -20.09
CA ASP A 55 -7.72 -1.65 -21.23
C ASP A 55 -7.55 -0.12 -21.11
N PRO A 56 -6.40 0.44 -21.52
CA PRO A 56 -6.21 1.88 -21.54
C PRO A 56 -7.30 2.57 -22.36
N ASP A 57 -7.93 3.60 -21.78
CA ASP A 57 -8.93 4.40 -22.48
C ASP A 57 -8.23 5.32 -23.48
N LEU A 58 -8.18 4.89 -24.75
CA LEU A 58 -7.57 5.63 -25.84
C LEU A 58 -8.65 6.49 -26.51
N PRO A 59 -8.58 7.84 -26.39
CA PRO A 59 -9.58 8.69 -27.00
C PRO A 59 -9.52 8.62 -28.53
N GLU A 60 -10.68 8.70 -29.20
CA GLU A 60 -10.73 8.73 -30.68
C GLU A 60 -9.96 9.92 -31.29
N PHE A 61 -9.78 10.98 -30.50
CA PHE A 61 -9.07 12.20 -30.88
C PHE A 61 -8.06 12.59 -29.80
N PRO A 62 -6.88 13.12 -30.16
CA PRO A 62 -5.91 13.59 -29.19
C PRO A 62 -6.53 14.58 -28.21
N THR A 63 -6.29 14.38 -26.92
CA THR A 63 -6.73 15.32 -25.89
C THR A 63 -5.99 16.64 -26.03
N HIS A 64 -6.67 17.66 -26.59
CA HIS A 64 -6.14 19.03 -26.59
C HIS A 64 -6.41 19.66 -25.22
N GLY A 65 -5.39 19.66 -24.36
CA GLY A 65 -5.48 20.20 -23.00
C GLY A 65 -4.11 20.42 -22.37
N PRO A 66 -4.06 21.05 -21.18
CA PRO A 66 -2.81 21.14 -20.43
C PRO A 66 -2.31 19.75 -20.04
N PRO A 67 -0.99 19.56 -19.84
CA PRO A 67 -0.43 18.32 -19.35
C PRO A 67 -1.13 17.83 -18.08
N ARG A 68 -1.58 16.58 -18.11
CA ARG A 68 -2.12 15.87 -16.94
C ARG A 68 -1.02 15.08 -16.29
N PHE A 69 -1.00 15.07 -14.96
CA PHE A 69 -0.02 14.32 -14.18
C PHE A 69 -0.65 13.49 -13.04
N GLN A 70 -1.87 13.84 -12.66
CA GLN A 70 -2.64 13.16 -11.62
C GLN A 70 -3.66 12.21 -12.27
N PRO A 71 -3.73 10.94 -11.83
CA PRO A 71 -4.74 9.99 -12.29
C PRO A 71 -6.13 10.31 -11.74
N ASP A 72 -7.16 9.83 -12.43
CA ASP A 72 -8.55 9.93 -11.97
C ASP A 72 -8.85 8.83 -10.93
N GLY A 73 -9.58 9.18 -9.88
CA GLY A 73 -9.98 8.25 -8.81
C GLY A 73 -10.55 8.98 -7.60
N ASP A 74 -11.24 8.24 -6.73
CA ASP A 74 -11.65 8.76 -5.43
C ASP A 74 -10.53 8.52 -4.42
N PHE A 75 -9.75 9.56 -4.08
CA PHE A 75 -8.63 9.45 -3.13
C PHE A 75 -8.95 10.01 -1.74
N SER A 76 -10.22 10.11 -1.35
CA SER A 76 -10.66 10.87 -0.17
C SER A 76 -10.04 10.43 1.18
N ASP A 77 -9.58 9.18 1.30
CA ASP A 77 -8.92 8.64 2.51
C ASP A 77 -7.39 8.57 2.41
N TRP A 78 -6.81 9.05 1.31
CA TRP A 78 -5.39 8.98 1.04
C TRP A 78 -4.76 10.38 1.07
N THR A 79 -3.58 10.48 1.68
CA THR A 79 -2.71 11.63 1.41
C THR A 79 -2.00 11.38 0.10
N THR A 80 -2.14 12.28 -0.86
CA THR A 80 -1.54 12.15 -2.19
C THR A 80 -0.49 13.23 -2.45
N SER A 81 0.54 12.89 -3.21
CA SER A 81 1.51 13.87 -3.69
C SER A 81 2.03 13.51 -5.07
N LEU A 82 2.49 14.53 -5.80
CA LEU A 82 2.97 14.41 -7.17
C LEU A 82 4.42 14.89 -7.25
N GLU A 83 5.28 14.09 -7.87
CA GLU A 83 6.64 14.46 -8.23
C GLU A 83 6.79 14.37 -9.75
N VAL A 84 6.91 15.51 -10.43
CA VAL A 84 7.21 15.55 -11.87
C VAL A 84 8.71 15.33 -12.06
N LEU A 85 9.06 14.34 -12.88
CA LEU A 85 10.45 13.99 -13.15
C LEU A 85 11.02 14.87 -14.28
N PRO A 86 12.34 15.13 -14.27
CA PRO A 86 12.99 15.77 -15.40
C PRO A 86 12.84 14.89 -16.64
N TYR A 87 12.88 15.53 -17.82
CA TYR A 87 12.92 14.80 -19.08
C TYR A 87 14.14 13.89 -19.14
N ASP A 88 13.92 12.65 -19.55
CA ASP A 88 15.00 11.75 -19.87
C ASP A 88 15.54 12.09 -21.27
N MET A 89 16.74 12.67 -21.31
CA MET A 89 17.45 12.96 -22.55
C MET A 89 18.51 11.90 -22.88
N SER A 90 18.55 10.80 -22.12
CA SER A 90 19.47 9.71 -22.38
C SER A 90 19.19 9.09 -23.76
N GLY A 91 20.26 8.74 -24.48
CA GLY A 91 20.15 8.18 -25.83
C GLY A 91 19.80 9.19 -26.94
N ILE A 92 19.55 10.47 -26.63
CA ILE A 92 19.35 11.51 -27.65
C ILE A 92 20.71 11.99 -28.18
N PRO A 93 20.97 11.91 -29.51
CA PRO A 93 22.23 12.38 -30.08
C PRO A 93 22.43 13.89 -29.93
N GLU A 94 23.69 14.31 -29.78
CA GLU A 94 24.04 15.74 -29.73
C GLU A 94 23.62 16.45 -31.04
N GLY A 95 22.98 17.62 -30.91
CA GLY A 95 22.48 18.41 -32.03
C GLY A 95 21.14 17.96 -32.60
N ALA A 96 20.52 16.90 -32.07
CA ALA A 96 19.15 16.52 -32.43
C ALA A 96 18.15 17.59 -31.97
N VAL A 97 17.21 17.96 -32.84
CA VAL A 97 16.08 18.82 -32.49
C VAL A 97 14.97 17.93 -31.93
N VAL A 98 14.64 18.13 -30.66
CA VAL A 98 13.60 17.38 -29.96
C VAL A 98 12.32 18.21 -29.97
N CYS A 99 11.29 17.72 -30.67
CA CYS A 99 10.00 18.39 -30.70
C CYS A 99 9.22 18.17 -29.39
N GLU A 100 9.14 16.92 -28.93
CA GLU A 100 8.44 16.51 -27.72
C GLU A 100 9.11 15.27 -27.11
N LEU A 101 9.02 15.13 -25.79
CA LEU A 101 9.44 13.94 -25.05
C LEU A 101 8.36 13.54 -24.04
N PRO A 102 8.24 12.25 -23.72
CA PRO A 102 7.42 11.83 -22.61
C PRO A 102 7.96 12.41 -21.29
N GLN A 103 7.07 13.03 -20.52
CA GLN A 103 7.34 13.49 -19.18
C GLN A 103 6.75 12.51 -18.17
N CYS A 104 7.62 11.87 -17.38
CA CYS A 104 7.19 10.98 -16.32
C CYS A 104 6.89 11.74 -15.02
N SER A 105 6.04 11.17 -14.19
CA SER A 105 5.82 11.62 -12.82
C SER A 105 5.56 10.45 -11.87
N TRP A 106 5.90 10.64 -10.59
CA TRP A 106 5.46 9.75 -9.52
C TRP A 106 4.21 10.31 -8.86
N PHE A 107 3.16 9.50 -8.84
CA PHE A 107 2.00 9.73 -7.99
C PHE A 107 2.14 8.88 -6.72
N THR A 108 2.19 9.53 -5.58
CA THR A 108 2.39 8.91 -4.27
C THR A 108 1.07 8.90 -3.53
N MET A 109 0.75 7.78 -2.89
CA MET A 109 -0.38 7.69 -1.97
C MET A 109 0.08 7.06 -0.66
N GLU A 110 -0.35 7.64 0.45
CA GLU A 110 -0.02 7.15 1.78
C GLU A 110 -1.19 7.19 2.76
N GLN A 111 -1.15 6.26 3.71
CA GLN A 111 -2.03 6.20 4.88
C GLN A 111 -1.22 5.79 6.12
N VAL A 112 -1.61 6.33 7.26
CA VAL A 112 -1.06 5.95 8.58
C VAL A 112 -2.17 5.31 9.39
N VAL A 113 -2.01 4.01 9.68
CA VAL A 113 -2.94 3.24 10.51
C VAL A 113 -2.55 3.39 11.98
N ASP A 114 -3.48 3.81 12.83
CA ASP A 114 -3.34 3.78 14.29
C ASP A 114 -3.85 2.45 14.83
N LEU A 115 -2.92 1.55 15.17
CA LEU A 115 -3.26 0.19 15.59
C LEU A 115 -4.12 0.16 16.85
N LYS A 116 -3.93 1.14 17.75
CA LYS A 116 -4.70 1.23 19.00
C LYS A 116 -6.12 1.71 18.73
N ALA A 117 -6.28 2.71 17.86
CA ALA A 117 -7.59 3.17 17.44
C ALA A 117 -8.37 2.08 16.70
N GLU A 118 -7.69 1.18 15.98
CA GLU A 118 -8.31 0.03 15.33
C GLU A 118 -8.67 -1.12 16.29
N GLY A 119 -8.33 -1.03 17.58
CA GLY A 119 -8.72 -1.96 18.64
C GLY A 119 -7.64 -2.91 19.15
N LEU A 120 -6.38 -2.72 18.73
CA LEU A 120 -5.23 -3.51 19.22
C LEU A 120 -4.67 -2.88 20.50
N TRP A 121 -4.24 -3.70 21.46
CA TRP A 121 -3.71 -3.20 22.74
C TRP A 121 -2.19 -3.37 22.87
N ASP A 122 -1.60 -2.64 23.81
CA ASP A 122 -0.15 -2.51 23.95
C ASP A 122 0.53 -3.87 24.16
N GLU A 123 0.03 -4.69 25.07
CA GLU A 123 0.60 -5.99 25.41
C GLU A 123 0.51 -7.00 24.25
N LEU A 124 -0.56 -6.93 23.43
CA LEU A 124 -0.64 -7.74 22.20
C LEU A 124 0.46 -7.33 21.22
N LEU A 125 0.65 -6.04 21.00
CA LEU A 125 1.64 -5.53 20.05
C LEU A 125 3.07 -5.73 20.57
N ASP A 126 3.30 -5.64 21.88
CA ASP A 126 4.64 -5.64 22.46
C ASP A 126 5.15 -7.05 22.80
N GLU A 127 4.29 -7.92 23.36
CA GLU A 127 4.69 -9.24 23.85
C GLU A 127 4.28 -10.37 22.90
N PHE A 128 3.04 -10.35 22.40
CA PHE A 128 2.58 -11.38 21.45
C PHE A 128 3.17 -11.15 20.05
N GLN A 129 3.23 -9.88 19.62
CA GLN A 129 3.73 -9.43 18.32
C GLN A 129 3.04 -10.14 17.15
N PRO A 130 1.72 -9.96 16.97
CA PRO A 130 0.97 -10.59 15.89
C PRO A 130 1.54 -10.18 14.53
N GLU A 131 1.48 -11.08 13.55
CA GLU A 131 1.90 -10.80 12.18
C GLU A 131 1.12 -9.63 11.56
N ILE A 132 1.82 -8.70 10.93
CA ILE A 132 1.24 -7.62 10.14
C ILE A 132 1.49 -7.96 8.67
N LEU A 133 0.44 -8.41 7.98
CA LEU A 133 0.46 -8.73 6.56
C LEU A 133 0.17 -7.46 5.74
N ILE A 134 1.06 -7.19 4.81
CA ILE A 134 0.95 -6.16 3.79
C ILE A 134 0.70 -6.86 2.46
N GLN A 135 -0.30 -6.42 1.72
CA GLN A 135 -0.49 -6.80 0.33
C GLN A 135 -0.81 -5.59 -0.52
N ASP A 136 -0.37 -5.60 -1.76
CA ASP A 136 -0.77 -4.61 -2.75
C ASP A 136 -0.67 -5.22 -4.15
N TRP A 137 -1.41 -4.66 -5.11
CA TRP A 137 -1.37 -5.10 -6.50
C TRP A 137 -1.23 -3.90 -7.41
N TYR A 138 -0.26 -3.95 -8.31
CA TYR A 138 -0.06 -2.94 -9.34
C TYR A 138 -0.11 -3.57 -10.73
N GLU A 139 -0.47 -2.76 -11.72
CA GLU A 139 -0.54 -3.16 -13.12
C GLU A 139 0.86 -3.19 -13.76
N GLU A 140 1.15 -4.19 -14.58
CA GLU A 140 2.24 -4.08 -15.55
C GLU A 140 1.83 -3.15 -16.71
N SER A 141 2.27 -1.89 -16.66
CA SER A 141 1.84 -0.83 -17.59
C SER A 141 2.80 -0.56 -18.76
N GLN A 142 3.99 -1.17 -18.79
CA GLN A 142 5.09 -0.88 -19.75
C GLN A 142 5.57 0.58 -19.82
N LEU A 143 5.11 1.46 -18.94
CA LEU A 143 5.50 2.88 -18.99
C LEU A 143 6.99 3.10 -18.78
N HIS A 144 7.62 2.25 -17.97
CA HIS A 144 9.03 2.36 -17.63
C HIS A 144 9.54 1.04 -17.04
N ALA A 145 10.86 0.84 -16.97
CA ALA A 145 11.45 -0.28 -16.24
C ALA A 145 11.28 -0.20 -14.71
N SER A 146 10.66 0.85 -14.18
CA SER A 146 10.41 1.07 -12.75
C SER A 146 9.16 1.92 -12.66
N ILE A 147 8.03 1.26 -12.42
CA ILE A 147 6.68 1.82 -12.46
C ILE A 147 5.99 1.82 -11.10
N TYR A 148 6.53 1.09 -10.14
CA TYR A 148 5.93 0.91 -8.82
C TYR A 148 6.99 0.96 -7.72
N GLN A 149 6.65 1.55 -6.59
CA GLN A 149 7.44 1.51 -5.36
C GLN A 149 6.52 1.32 -4.16
N LEU A 150 6.90 0.48 -3.21
CA LEU A 150 6.24 0.33 -1.92
C LEU A 150 7.24 0.60 -0.81
N GLN A 151 6.81 1.36 0.19
CA GLN A 151 7.50 1.53 1.46
C GLN A 151 6.48 1.37 2.59
N VAL A 152 6.75 0.44 3.49
CA VAL A 152 5.94 0.26 4.71
C VAL A 152 6.82 0.33 5.93
N LYS A 153 6.42 1.15 6.90
CA LYS A 153 7.13 1.34 8.17
C LYS A 153 6.23 1.01 9.34
N LEU A 154 6.75 0.22 10.27
CA LEU A 154 6.19 0.07 11.61
C LEU A 154 6.78 1.16 12.49
N LEU A 155 5.92 2.02 13.05
CA LEU A 155 6.34 3.21 13.80
C LEU A 155 5.98 3.11 15.27
N GLY A 156 6.80 3.76 16.09
CA GLY A 156 6.58 3.94 17.53
C GLY A 156 5.46 4.92 17.87
N ALA A 157 5.19 5.08 19.17
CA ALA A 157 4.13 5.95 19.68
C ALA A 157 4.26 7.44 19.29
N ASP A 158 5.48 7.89 18.93
CA ASP A 158 5.77 9.24 18.46
C ASP A 158 5.40 9.49 16.99
N LYS A 159 4.96 8.44 16.26
CA LYS A 159 4.70 8.45 14.81
C LYS A 159 5.93 8.77 13.95
N SER A 160 7.14 8.68 14.50
CA SER A 160 8.38 8.99 13.77
C SER A 160 9.48 7.95 13.94
N THR A 161 9.57 7.31 15.11
CA THR A 161 10.57 6.27 15.36
C THR A 161 10.24 5.03 14.53
N VAL A 162 11.13 4.67 13.60
CA VAL A 162 10.99 3.48 12.75
C VAL A 162 11.49 2.26 13.52
N ILE A 163 10.60 1.30 13.78
CA ILE A 163 10.91 0.04 14.46
C ILE A 163 11.27 -1.05 13.45
N SER A 164 10.53 -1.10 12.34
CA SER A 164 10.80 -2.00 11.22
C SER A 164 10.36 -1.34 9.92
N GLU A 165 11.01 -1.70 8.82
CA GLU A 165 10.72 -1.16 7.50
C GLU A 165 10.86 -2.24 6.43
N HIS A 166 9.99 -2.17 5.44
CA HIS A 166 10.07 -2.94 4.22
C HIS A 166 9.94 -2.02 3.01
N SER A 167 10.77 -2.23 1.99
CA SER A 167 10.73 -1.46 0.74
C SER A 167 10.87 -2.38 -0.46
N VAL A 168 10.08 -2.10 -1.51
CA VAL A 168 10.06 -2.84 -2.77
C VAL A 168 10.08 -1.85 -3.93
N ASN A 169 10.97 -2.06 -4.89
CA ASN A 169 11.05 -1.30 -6.14
C ASN A 169 11.42 -2.30 -7.25
N PRO A 170 10.43 -3.03 -7.79
CA PRO A 170 10.67 -4.03 -8.80
C PRO A 170 11.11 -3.35 -10.11
N SER A 171 11.84 -4.10 -10.93
CA SER A 171 12.22 -3.65 -12.27
C SER A 171 11.50 -4.48 -13.33
N GLU A 172 10.91 -3.79 -14.31
CA GLU A 172 10.10 -4.43 -15.33
C GLU A 172 10.89 -4.84 -16.56
N ASP A 173 10.52 -5.98 -17.13
CA ASP A 173 11.01 -6.44 -18.43
C ASP A 173 10.17 -5.83 -19.56
N LEU A 174 10.68 -4.73 -20.11
CA LEU A 174 10.02 -4.01 -21.21
C LEU A 174 9.93 -4.82 -22.51
N SER A 175 10.61 -5.98 -22.61
CA SER A 175 10.50 -6.85 -23.79
C SER A 175 9.27 -7.76 -23.79
N ASN A 176 8.61 -7.93 -22.63
CA ASN A 176 7.50 -8.85 -22.46
C ASN A 176 6.30 -8.18 -21.78
N TYR A 177 5.34 -7.72 -22.57
CA TYR A 177 4.11 -7.13 -22.05
C TYR A 177 3.16 -8.20 -21.52
N SER A 178 2.85 -8.16 -20.22
CA SER A 178 1.89 -9.10 -19.63
C SER A 178 0.49 -8.53 -19.41
N HIS A 179 0.36 -7.20 -19.25
CA HIS A 179 -0.88 -6.51 -18.89
C HIS A 179 -1.67 -7.17 -17.73
N ASN A 180 -0.94 -7.70 -16.75
CA ASN A 180 -1.52 -8.41 -15.61
C ASN A 180 -1.30 -7.63 -14.31
N TRP A 181 -2.11 -7.92 -13.31
CA TRP A 181 -1.83 -7.52 -11.93
C TRP A 181 -0.63 -8.27 -11.38
N LYS A 182 0.26 -7.54 -10.70
CA LYS A 182 1.44 -8.05 -10.00
C LYS A 182 1.28 -7.87 -8.50
N GLU A 183 1.34 -8.98 -7.77
CA GLU A 183 1.24 -8.97 -6.30
C GLU A 183 2.57 -8.52 -5.66
N VAL A 184 2.45 -7.67 -4.65
CA VAL A 184 3.50 -7.41 -3.67
C VAL A 184 2.96 -7.80 -2.29
N SER A 185 3.71 -8.64 -1.57
CA SER A 185 3.29 -9.16 -0.28
C SER A 185 4.46 -9.20 0.70
N HIS A 186 4.21 -8.77 1.94
CA HIS A 186 5.20 -8.79 3.01
C HIS A 186 4.54 -9.08 4.35
N VAL A 187 5.23 -9.80 5.22
CA VAL A 187 4.77 -10.08 6.58
C VAL A 187 5.81 -9.59 7.56
N PHE A 188 5.43 -8.64 8.40
CA PHE A 188 6.22 -8.29 9.58
C PHE A 188 5.90 -9.28 10.70
N SER A 189 6.93 -9.94 11.23
CA SER A 189 6.86 -10.79 12.42
C SER A 189 8.08 -10.54 13.29
N GLY A 190 7.96 -10.77 14.60
CA GLY A 190 9.09 -10.58 15.53
C GLY A 190 9.69 -9.17 15.51
N TYR A 191 8.87 -8.15 15.25
CA TYR A 191 9.31 -6.76 15.06
C TYR A 191 9.78 -6.06 16.35
N GLY A 192 9.67 -6.72 17.50
CA GLY A 192 10.03 -6.14 18.80
C GLY A 192 8.92 -5.23 19.37
N PRO A 193 9.05 -4.80 20.63
CA PRO A 193 8.04 -3.98 21.27
C PRO A 193 8.03 -2.53 20.76
N GLY A 194 6.90 -1.86 20.94
CA GLY A 194 6.75 -0.41 20.74
C GLY A 194 5.97 -0.01 19.48
N VAL A 195 5.59 -0.95 18.62
CA VAL A 195 4.84 -0.65 17.39
C VAL A 195 3.45 -0.13 17.72
N ARG A 196 3.09 1.04 17.18
CA ARG A 196 1.78 1.69 17.38
C ARG A 196 1.14 2.14 16.09
N TYR A 197 1.93 2.36 15.04
CA TYR A 197 1.42 2.77 13.74
C TYR A 197 2.02 1.95 12.61
N VAL A 198 1.26 1.84 11.52
CA VAL A 198 1.76 1.36 10.23
C VAL A 198 1.64 2.52 9.25
N HIS A 199 2.77 2.99 8.73
CA HIS A 199 2.81 3.92 7.59
C HIS A 199 2.92 3.09 6.33
N PHE A 200 1.88 3.12 5.51
CA PHE A 200 1.82 2.49 4.20
C PHE A 200 1.95 3.58 3.15
N GLN A 201 2.92 3.46 2.27
CA GLN A 201 3.12 4.38 1.15
C GLN A 201 3.49 3.59 -0.10
N HIS A 202 2.76 3.82 -1.18
CA HIS A 202 3.19 3.38 -2.51
C HIS A 202 3.30 4.54 -3.48
N ARG A 203 4.02 4.32 -4.57
CA ARG A 203 4.23 5.29 -5.64
C ARG A 203 4.07 4.59 -6.97
N LEU A 204 3.28 5.19 -7.84
CA LEU A 204 2.98 4.68 -9.17
C LEU A 204 3.47 5.67 -10.19
N LYS A 205 4.06 5.16 -11.27
CA LYS A 205 4.56 6.01 -12.33
C LYS A 205 3.46 6.30 -13.33
N SER A 206 3.37 7.56 -13.71
CA SER A 206 2.56 8.05 -14.81
C SER A 206 3.43 8.75 -15.85
N GLN A 207 2.91 8.88 -17.06
CA GLN A 207 3.59 9.51 -18.18
C GLN A 207 2.61 10.36 -18.97
N PHE A 208 3.05 11.57 -19.32
CA PHE A 208 2.34 12.46 -20.24
C PHE A 208 3.20 12.77 -21.46
N MET A 209 2.62 12.71 -22.65
CA MET A 209 3.22 13.27 -23.87
C MET A 209 2.14 13.95 -24.71
N MET A 210 1.35 13.15 -25.42
CA MET A 210 0.11 13.57 -26.11
C MET A 210 -1.13 13.10 -25.36
N GLU A 211 -1.00 11.95 -24.69
CA GLU A 211 -2.01 11.34 -23.84
C GLU A 211 -1.40 11.08 -22.46
N PHE A 212 -2.28 10.88 -21.48
CA PHE A 212 -1.90 10.59 -20.11
C PHE A 212 -2.07 9.10 -19.83
N TYR A 213 -0.97 8.44 -19.51
CA TYR A 213 -0.96 7.04 -19.12
C TYR A 213 -0.52 6.92 -17.66
N THR A 214 -1.14 6.00 -16.94
CA THR A 214 -0.85 5.77 -15.52
C THR A 214 -0.72 4.28 -15.26
N THR A 215 0.15 3.92 -14.34
CA THR A 215 0.15 2.59 -13.74
C THR A 215 -1.01 2.52 -12.76
N LEU A 216 -1.88 1.51 -12.90
CA LEU A 216 -2.99 1.29 -11.98
C LEU A 216 -2.59 0.44 -10.77
N PHE A 217 -3.41 0.47 -9.74
CA PHE A 217 -3.28 -0.39 -8.57
C PHE A 217 -4.65 -0.75 -7.98
N THR A 218 -4.67 -1.79 -7.15
CA THR A 218 -5.85 -2.18 -6.37
C THR A 218 -5.48 -3.13 -5.24
N GLY A 219 -6.41 -3.37 -4.31
CA GLY A 219 -6.29 -4.44 -3.33
C GLY A 219 -5.24 -4.17 -2.27
N SER A 220 -4.87 -2.91 -2.06
CA SER A 220 -3.95 -2.50 -1.00
C SER A 220 -4.51 -2.91 0.35
N SER A 221 -3.71 -3.57 1.18
CA SER A 221 -4.17 -4.01 2.48
C SER A 221 -3.08 -4.04 3.54
N VAL A 222 -3.50 -3.71 4.76
CA VAL A 222 -2.76 -3.92 6.00
C VAL A 222 -3.67 -4.75 6.89
N MET A 223 -3.26 -5.97 7.22
CA MET A 223 -4.05 -6.90 8.04
C MET A 223 -3.22 -7.44 9.18
N VAL A 224 -3.78 -7.42 10.39
CA VAL A 224 -3.14 -8.01 11.57
C VAL A 224 -3.71 -9.40 11.77
N ARG A 225 -2.83 -10.41 11.79
CA ARG A 225 -3.20 -11.82 11.96
C ARG A 225 -2.77 -12.30 13.34
N PRO A 226 -3.58 -13.12 14.03
CA PRO A 226 -3.24 -13.67 15.34
C PRO A 226 -2.20 -14.80 15.27
N THR A 227 -1.37 -14.82 14.24
CA THR A 227 -0.30 -15.78 14.05
C THR A 227 1.02 -15.20 14.55
N LYS A 228 1.84 -16.07 15.12
CA LYS A 228 3.23 -15.81 15.44
C LYS A 228 4.07 -16.84 14.69
N THR A 229 5.02 -16.39 13.88
CA THR A 229 6.03 -17.30 13.33
C THR A 229 6.99 -17.69 14.46
N SER A 230 6.97 -18.95 14.89
CA SER A 230 8.01 -19.47 15.78
C SER A 230 9.33 -19.52 15.02
N SER A 231 10.32 -18.73 15.43
CA SER A 231 11.71 -18.91 15.01
C SER A 231 12.32 -20.17 15.62
#